data_AF-A0A448YGW2-F1
#
_entry.id   AF-A0A448YGW2-F1
#
_cell.length_a   1.000
_cell.length_b   1.000
_cell.length_c   1.000
_cell.angle_alpha   90.00
_cell.angle_beta   90.00
_cell.angle_gamma   90.00
#
_symmetry.space_group_name_H-M   'P 1'
#
loop_
_entity.id
_entity.type
_entity.pdbx_description
1 polymer ?
#
loop_
_entity_poly.entity_id
_entity_poly.type
_entity_poly.pdbx_seq_one_letter_code
_entity_poly.pdbx_strand_id
1 'polypeptide(L)'
;MLPTLARFAARGSSYYENGSYRMSPAMIRARRPYFWRNFGTFLIIASVPLGVYLYTFSFLHTDDLEDIPVPPLSDEQVQELQKEYRKEKAEQAAAESRKD
;
A
#
# COMPACT_ATOMS: atom_id res chain seq x y z
N MET A 1 60.85 11.99 -39.10
CA MET A 1 60.44 11.82 -37.69
C MET A 1 58.94 12.07 -37.60
N LEU A 2 58.14 11.01 -37.47
CA LEU A 2 56.66 11.09 -37.51
C LEU A 2 56.10 11.48 -36.12
N PRO A 3 55.09 12.35 -36.06
CA PRO A 3 54.49 12.76 -34.80
C PRO A 3 53.58 11.66 -34.23
N THR A 4 53.60 11.55 -32.91
CA THR A 4 52.76 10.71 -32.06
C THR A 4 51.29 11.12 -32.16
N LEU A 5 50.53 10.44 -33.03
CA LEU A 5 49.09 10.63 -33.12
C LEU A 5 48.35 9.90 -31.98
N ALA A 6 47.81 10.73 -31.09
CA ALA A 6 46.48 10.59 -30.50
C ALA A 6 46.18 9.30 -29.71
N ARG A 7 46.40 9.39 -28.40
CA ARG A 7 45.60 8.72 -27.38
C ARG A 7 44.13 9.19 -27.45
N PHE A 8 43.29 8.54 -28.22
CA PHE A 8 41.84 8.59 -28.03
C PHE A 8 41.24 7.21 -28.31
N ALA A 9 41.66 6.23 -27.51
CA ALA A 9 40.91 4.99 -27.39
C ALA A 9 39.59 5.33 -26.68
N ALA A 10 38.48 5.17 -27.41
CA ALA A 10 37.12 5.36 -26.94
C ALA A 10 36.88 4.57 -25.64
N ARG A 11 36.94 5.25 -24.50
CA ARG A 11 36.49 4.70 -23.22
C ARG A 11 34.96 4.68 -23.30
N GLY A 12 34.37 3.49 -23.42
CA GLY A 12 32.91 3.34 -23.45
C GLY A 12 32.27 4.13 -22.31
N SER A 13 31.32 5.01 -22.64
CA SER A 13 30.68 5.86 -21.64
C SER A 13 29.93 4.99 -20.65
N SER A 14 30.42 4.89 -19.41
CA SER A 14 29.71 4.22 -18.34
C SER A 14 28.34 4.87 -18.13
N TYR A 15 27.30 4.07 -18.01
CA TYR A 15 25.93 4.52 -17.78
C TYR A 15 25.75 5.19 -16.40
N TYR A 16 26.68 4.93 -15.49
CA TYR A 16 26.72 5.47 -14.14
C TYR A 16 27.95 6.35 -13.95
N GLU A 17 27.79 7.37 -13.12
CA GLU A 17 28.87 8.23 -12.69
C GLU A 17 29.80 7.46 -11.74
N ASN A 18 31.09 7.40 -12.09
CA ASN A 18 32.07 6.63 -11.34
C ASN A 18 32.21 7.19 -9.92
N GLY A 19 32.04 6.34 -8.91
CA GLY A 19 32.19 6.70 -7.49
C GLY A 19 30.91 7.22 -6.81
N SER A 20 29.87 7.60 -7.56
CA SER A 20 28.65 8.16 -6.98
C SER A 20 27.40 7.28 -7.11
N TYR A 21 27.46 6.17 -7.88
CA TYR A 21 26.30 5.30 -8.20
C TYR A 21 25.09 6.05 -8.79
N ARG A 22 25.28 7.31 -9.21
CA ARG A 22 24.25 8.14 -9.82
C ARG A 22 24.15 7.81 -11.30
N MET A 23 22.95 7.96 -11.85
CA MET A 23 22.76 7.84 -13.29
C MET A 23 23.46 8.97 -14.01
N SER A 24 24.11 8.66 -15.13
CA SER A 24 24.65 9.68 -16.01
C SER A 24 23.54 10.56 -16.59
N PRO A 25 23.79 11.87 -16.85
CA PRO A 25 22.83 12.75 -17.50
C PRO A 25 22.35 12.25 -18.87
N ALA A 26 23.19 11.51 -19.59
CA ALA A 26 22.83 10.89 -20.87
C ALA A 26 21.73 9.83 -20.68
N MET A 27 21.87 9.00 -19.65
CA MET A 27 20.89 7.96 -19.33
C MET A 27 19.56 8.52 -18.86
N ILE A 28 19.55 9.62 -18.08
CA ILE A 28 18.32 10.27 -17.64
C ILE A 28 17.51 10.77 -18.85
N ARG A 29 18.18 11.41 -19.84
CA ARG A 29 17.52 11.88 -21.07
C ARG A 29 16.92 10.74 -21.89
N ALA A 30 17.64 9.62 -22.02
CA ALA A 30 17.18 8.46 -22.77
C ALA A 30 15.88 7.85 -22.21
N ARG A 31 15.61 8.01 -20.91
CA ARG A 31 14.43 7.43 -20.24
C ARG A 31 13.22 8.35 -20.16
N ARG A 32 13.40 9.66 -20.33
CA ARG A 32 12.31 10.66 -20.32
C ARG A 32 11.08 10.24 -21.15
N PRO A 33 11.20 9.71 -22.39
CA PRO A 33 10.02 9.38 -23.18
C PRO A 33 9.25 8.14 -22.70
N TYR A 34 9.89 7.24 -21.94
CA TYR A 34 9.27 5.99 -21.50
C TYR A 34 8.56 6.11 -20.16
N PHE A 35 8.86 7.13 -19.36
CA PHE A 35 8.26 7.31 -18.04
C PHE A 35 6.73 7.35 -18.11
N TRP A 36 6.17 8.21 -18.96
CA TRP A 36 4.71 8.35 -19.09
C TRP A 36 4.03 7.12 -19.67
N ARG A 37 4.69 6.44 -20.62
CA ARG A 37 4.15 5.21 -21.22
C ARG A 37 4.09 4.08 -20.20
N ASN A 38 5.17 3.90 -19.44
CA ASN A 38 5.25 2.88 -18.38
C ASN A 38 4.32 3.21 -17.21
N PHE A 39 4.18 4.49 -16.85
CA PHE A 39 3.25 4.94 -15.82
C PHE A 39 1.79 4.66 -16.21
N GLY A 40 1.42 4.91 -17.47
CA GLY A 40 0.10 4.52 -18.00
C GLY A 40 -0.17 3.03 -17.89
N THR A 41 0.79 2.18 -18.30
CA THR A 41 0.68 0.73 -18.15
C THR A 41 0.54 0.31 -16.68
N PHE A 42 1.31 0.93 -15.79
CA PHE A 42 1.19 0.69 -14.35
C PHE A 42 -0.20 1.03 -13.84
N LEU A 43 -0.78 2.17 -14.23
CA LEU A 43 -2.13 2.56 -13.83
C LEU A 43 -3.19 1.58 -14.31
N ILE A 44 -3.07 1.07 -15.54
CA ILE A 44 -3.99 0.07 -16.10
C ILE A 44 -3.94 -1.23 -15.28
N ILE A 45 -2.74 -1.68 -14.92
CA ILE A 45 -2.59 -2.90 -14.12
C ILE A 45 -3.08 -2.65 -12.69
N ALA A 46 -2.78 -1.49 -12.10
CA ALA A 46 -3.17 -1.12 -10.75
C ALA A 46 -4.69 -0.87 -10.61
N SER A 47 -5.37 -0.44 -11.67
CA SER A 47 -6.82 -0.17 -11.63
C SER A 47 -7.65 -1.43 -11.42
N VAL A 48 -7.15 -2.61 -11.82
CA VAL A 48 -7.86 -3.88 -11.65
C VAL A 48 -8.05 -4.23 -10.17
N PRO A 49 -6.99 -4.44 -9.36
CA PRO A 49 -7.17 -4.75 -7.94
C PRO A 49 -7.81 -3.60 -7.17
N LEU A 50 -7.48 -2.34 -7.51
CA LEU A 50 -8.12 -1.18 -6.87
C LEU A 50 -9.62 -1.14 -7.14
N GLY A 51 -10.05 -1.41 -8.37
CA GLY A 51 -11.45 -1.47 -8.75
C GLY A 51 -12.20 -2.59 -8.04
N VAL A 52 -11.61 -3.78 -7.96
CA VAL A 52 -12.18 -4.91 -7.21
C VAL A 52 -12.33 -4.56 -5.72
N TYR A 53 -11.32 -3.94 -5.12
CA TYR A 53 -11.38 -3.50 -3.73
C TYR A 53 -12.49 -2.48 -3.50
N LEU A 54 -12.54 -1.42 -4.30
CA LEU A 54 -13.55 -0.37 -4.17
C LEU A 54 -14.96 -0.89 -4.41
N TYR A 55 -15.14 -1.78 -5.39
CA TYR A 55 -16.41 -2.44 -5.65
C TYR A 55 -16.84 -3.28 -4.45
N THR A 56 -15.94 -4.16 -3.97
CA THR A 56 -16.22 -5.03 -2.82
C THR A 56 -16.54 -4.20 -1.58
N PHE A 57 -15.78 -3.15 -1.33
CA PHE A 57 -16.01 -2.24 -0.22
C PHE A 57 -17.38 -1.56 -0.33
N SER A 58 -17.72 -0.98 -1.48
CA SER A 58 -19.02 -0.35 -1.70
C SER A 58 -20.19 -1.33 -1.61
N PHE A 59 -19.99 -2.58 -2.02
CA PHE A 59 -21.01 -3.62 -1.99
C PHE A 59 -21.25 -4.13 -0.56
N LEU A 60 -20.18 -4.48 0.16
CA LEU A 60 -20.26 -5.06 1.51
C LEU A 60 -20.48 -4.01 2.61
N HIS A 61 -20.20 -2.74 2.36
CA HIS A 61 -20.43 -1.68 3.34
C HIS A 61 -21.92 -1.52 3.69
N THR A 62 -22.83 -1.97 2.83
CA THR A 62 -24.27 -1.95 3.09
C THR A 62 -24.60 -2.97 4.19
N ASP A 63 -24.47 -2.54 5.45
CA ASP A 63 -24.74 -3.31 6.66
C ASP A 63 -26.25 -3.24 6.98
N ASP A 64 -27.07 -3.76 6.07
CA ASP A 64 -28.52 -3.85 6.26
C ASP A 64 -28.83 -5.03 7.19
N LEU A 65 -28.54 -4.87 8.48
CA LEU A 65 -28.94 -5.82 9.55
C LEU A 65 -30.47 -5.87 9.76
N GLU A 66 -31.25 -5.24 8.87
CA GLU A 66 -32.71 -5.14 8.93
C GLU A 66 -33.41 -6.49 8.72
N ASP A 67 -32.78 -7.42 7.98
CA ASP A 67 -33.33 -8.77 7.73
C ASP A 67 -33.00 -9.80 8.83
N ILE A 68 -32.30 -9.37 9.90
CA ILE A 68 -32.03 -10.25 11.04
C ILE A 68 -33.12 -9.99 12.10
N PRO A 69 -34.16 -10.85 12.21
CA PRO A 69 -35.13 -10.71 13.28
C PRO A 69 -34.43 -10.93 14.62
N VAL A 70 -34.35 -9.87 15.43
CA VAL A 70 -33.84 -9.99 16.80
C VAL A 70 -34.82 -10.88 17.56
N PRO A 71 -34.37 -12.03 18.11
CA PRO A 71 -35.24 -12.85 18.92
C PRO A 71 -35.72 -12.03 20.13
N PRO A 72 -36.99 -12.14 20.55
CA PRO A 72 -37.48 -11.42 21.71
C PRO A 72 -36.72 -11.90 22.95
N LEU A 73 -35.83 -11.07 23.47
CA LEU A 73 -35.13 -11.30 24.73
C LEU A 73 -36.05 -10.88 25.87
N SER A 74 -36.11 -11.67 26.95
CA SER A 74 -36.76 -11.21 28.17
C SER A 74 -35.92 -10.11 28.84
N ASP A 75 -36.57 -9.14 29.48
CA ASP A 75 -35.89 -8.01 30.13
C ASP A 75 -34.83 -8.46 31.16
N GLU A 76 -35.03 -9.62 31.80
CA GLU A 76 -34.09 -10.22 32.75
C GLU A 76 -32.81 -10.72 32.06
N GLN A 77 -32.93 -11.38 30.91
CA GLN A 77 -31.78 -11.87 30.13
C GLN A 77 -30.97 -10.71 29.56
N VAL A 78 -31.62 -9.63 29.12
CA VAL A 78 -30.94 -8.41 28.66
C VAL A 78 -30.10 -7.79 29.77
N GLN A 79 -30.63 -7.76 31.00
CA GLN A 79 -29.90 -7.23 32.14
C GLN A 79 -28.70 -8.08 32.53
N GLU A 80 -28.82 -9.41 32.45
CA GLU A 80 -27.72 -10.34 32.72
C GLU A 80 -26.61 -10.21 31.66
N LEU A 81 -26.97 -10.22 30.38
CA LEU A 81 -26.04 -9.98 29.26
C LEU A 81 -25.32 -8.64 29.37
N GLN A 82 -26.01 -7.57 29.77
CA GLN A 82 -25.39 -6.26 30.00
C GLN A 82 -24.47 -6.25 31.22
N LYS A 83 -24.73 -7.06 32.24
CA LYS A 83 -23.84 -7.21 33.40
C LYS A 83 -22.58 -7.97 33.02
N GLU A 84 -22.72 -9.06 32.26
CA GLU A 84 -21.59 -9.82 31.72
C GLU A 84 -20.72 -8.98 30.79
N TYR A 85 -21.31 -8.31 29.80
CA TYR A 85 -20.57 -7.45 28.88
C TYR A 85 -19.81 -6.34 29.60
N ARG A 86 -20.43 -5.70 30.61
CA ARG A 86 -19.76 -4.68 31.42
C ARG A 86 -18.61 -5.25 32.24
N LYS A 87 -18.79 -6.46 32.78
CA LYS A 87 -17.76 -7.16 33.55
C LYS A 87 -16.58 -7.53 32.66
N GLU A 88 -16.81 -8.14 31.50
CA GLU A 88 -15.77 -8.48 30.53
C GLU A 88 -15.01 -7.23 30.07
N LYS A 89 -15.72 -6.14 29.75
CA LYS A 89 -15.10 -4.89 29.32
C LYS A 89 -14.25 -4.25 30.42
N ALA A 90 -14.70 -4.34 31.68
CA ALA A 90 -13.95 -3.86 32.83
C ALA A 90 -12.71 -4.74 33.10
N GLU A 91 -12.82 -6.07 32.95
CA GLU A 91 -11.69 -7.00 33.06
C GLU A 91 -10.66 -6.79 31.95
N GLN A 92 -11.10 -6.53 30.72
CA GLN A 92 -10.23 -6.19 29.59
C GLN A 92 -9.48 -4.87 29.82
N ALA A 93 -10.18 -3.82 30.26
CA ALA A 93 -9.55 -2.53 30.58
C ALA A 93 -8.56 -2.66 31.75
N ALA A 94 -8.89 -3.46 32.77
CA ALA A 94 -7.97 -3.74 33.87
C ALA A 94 -6.74 -4.54 33.42
N ALA A 95 -6.91 -5.52 32.53
CA ALA A 95 -5.83 -6.32 31.97
C ALA A 95 -4.90 -5.49 31.05
N GLU A 96 -5.45 -4.52 30.31
CA GLU A 96 -4.66 -3.56 29.53
C GLU A 96 -3.85 -2.63 30.45
N SER A 97 -4.45 -2.07 31.49
CA SER A 97 -3.74 -1.20 32.46
C SER A 97 -2.64 -1.91 33.27
N ARG A 98 -2.65 -3.26 33.30
CA ARG A 98 -1.65 -4.07 34.01
C ARG A 98 -0.44 -4.44 33.15
N LYS A 99 -0.50 -4.14 31.84
CA LYS A 99 0.59 -4.42 30.88
C LYS A 99 1.53 -3.22 30.67
N ASP A 100 1.15 -2.05 31.17
CA ASP A 100 1.98 -0.83 31.24
C ASP A 100 2.86 -0.81 32.49
#